data_AF-A0A1A2XL44-F1
#
_entry.id   AF-A0A1A2XL44-F1
#
_cell.length_a   1.000
_cell.length_b   1.000
_cell.length_c   1.000
_cell.angle_alpha   90.00
_cell.angle_beta   90.00
_cell.angle_gamma   90.00
#
_symmetry.space_group_name_H-M   'P 1'
#
loop_
_entity.id
_entity.type
_entity.pdbx_description
1 polymer ?
#
loop_
_entity_poly.entity_id
_entity_poly.type
_entity_poly.pdbx_seq_one_letter_code
_entity_poly.pdbx_strand_id
1 'polypeptide(L)'
;MPRSVIAFVMTGPCHHGPADITELAAELDSRGFAVQGRPSKAISDALRWEREHGRVFRAGRGRYRPASMPRSTEYRIHRRVMALRAQAAGQGPGHKLT
;
A
#
# COMPACT_ATOMS: atom_id res chain seq x y z
N MET A 1 -8.09 -4.67 -2.03
CA MET A 1 -7.01 -3.78 -1.56
C MET A 1 -7.46 -2.34 -1.62
N PRO A 2 -7.54 -1.61 -0.50
CA PRO A 2 -7.91 -0.20 -0.52
C PRO A 2 -6.76 0.65 -1.05
N ARG A 3 -7.07 1.57 -1.97
CA ARG A 3 -6.12 2.45 -2.67
C ARG A 3 -5.20 3.23 -1.71
N SER A 4 -5.72 3.57 -0.53
CA SER A 4 -5.01 4.30 0.52
C SER A 4 -3.85 3.53 1.18
N VAL A 5 -3.79 2.20 1.08
CA VAL A 5 -2.71 1.40 1.71
C VAL A 5 -1.38 1.63 1.02
N ILE A 6 -1.37 1.85 -0.30
CA ILE A 6 -0.14 2.09 -1.06
C ILE A 6 0.52 3.42 -0.70
N ALA A 7 -0.29 4.46 -0.47
CA ALA A 7 0.21 5.74 -0.01
C ALA A 7 0.83 5.63 1.39
N PHE A 8 0.24 4.84 2.29
CA PHE A 8 0.83 4.57 3.61
C PHE A 8 2.16 3.82 3.51
N VAL A 9 2.25 2.82 2.64
CA VAL A 9 3.47 2.06 2.42
C VAL A 9 4.59 2.97 1.92
N MET A 10 4.29 3.79 0.91
CA MET A 10 5.26 4.69 0.29
C MET A 10 5.66 5.88 1.15
N THR A 11 4.73 6.44 1.92
CA THR A 11 4.95 7.68 2.70
C THR A 11 5.25 7.40 4.18
N GLY A 12 5.19 6.15 4.62
CA GLY A 12 5.46 5.76 5.99
C GLY A 12 6.95 5.91 6.38
N PRO A 13 7.26 5.88 7.70
CA PRO A 13 8.59 6.17 8.24
C PRO A 13 9.70 5.21 7.75
N CYS A 14 9.34 4.08 7.15
CA CYS A 14 10.25 3.04 6.67
C CYS A 14 10.67 3.23 5.19
N HIS A 15 9.97 4.07 4.40
CA HIS A 15 10.26 4.24 2.98
C HIS A 15 11.00 5.57 2.74
N HIS A 16 12.32 5.49 2.58
CA HIS A 16 13.17 6.68 2.35
C HIS A 16 13.64 6.82 0.88
N GLY A 17 13.13 5.99 -0.04
CA GLY A 17 13.64 5.91 -1.41
C GLY A 17 12.62 5.49 -2.46
N PRO A 18 12.98 5.62 -3.76
CA PRO A 18 12.15 5.16 -4.86
C PRO A 18 11.96 3.64 -4.82
N ALA A 19 10.71 3.19 -4.91
CA ALA A 19 10.34 1.77 -4.88
C ALA A 19 9.82 1.31 -6.24
N ASP A 20 10.16 0.07 -6.64
CA ASP A 20 9.50 -0.61 -7.76
C ASP A 20 8.20 -1.30 -7.30
N ILE A 21 7.31 -1.61 -8.24
CA ILE A 21 6.08 -2.39 -8.05
C ILE A 21 6.37 -3.73 -7.36
N THR A 22 7.48 -4.40 -7.69
CA THR A 22 7.86 -5.68 -7.07
C THR A 22 8.27 -5.50 -5.61
N GLU A 23 9.05 -4.45 -5.31
CA GLU A 23 9.41 -4.11 -3.93
C GLU A 23 8.17 -3.75 -3.12
N LEU A 24 7.27 -2.94 -3.70
CA LEU A 24 5.99 -2.60 -3.08
C LEU A 24 5.12 -3.84 -2.83
N ALA A 25 5.15 -4.83 -3.73
CA ALA A 25 4.43 -6.08 -3.53
C ALA A 25 5.02 -6.90 -2.38
N ALA A 26 6.36 -7.00 -2.30
CA ALA A 26 7.04 -7.70 -1.22
C ALA A 26 6.86 -7.01 0.14
N GLU A 27 6.86 -5.67 0.17
CA GLU A 27 6.60 -4.86 1.37
C GLU A 27 5.14 -4.98 1.83
N LEU A 28 4.19 -5.06 0.89
CA LEU A 28 2.81 -5.36 1.24
C LEU A 28 2.70 -6.76 1.84
N ASP A 29 3.30 -7.76 1.21
CA ASP A 29 3.27 -9.14 1.67
C ASP A 29 3.89 -9.29 3.07
N SER A 30 5.06 -8.69 3.31
CA SER A 30 5.74 -8.71 4.62
C SER A 30 4.92 -8.03 5.72
N ARG A 31 4.07 -7.07 5.35
CA ARG A 31 3.16 -6.36 6.27
C ARG A 31 1.83 -7.08 6.48
N GLY A 32 1.64 -8.27 5.89
CA GLY A 32 0.44 -9.11 5.99
C GLY A 32 -0.70 -8.69 5.05
N PHE A 33 -0.39 -7.92 4.01
CA PHE A 33 -1.36 -7.37 3.09
C PHE A 33 -1.53 -8.24 1.84
N ALA A 34 -2.55 -9.10 1.83
CA ALA A 34 -2.91 -9.87 0.65
C ALA A 34 -3.68 -9.03 -0.38
N VAL A 35 -3.20 -9.04 -1.63
CA VAL A 35 -3.91 -8.45 -2.77
C VAL A 35 -4.71 -9.55 -3.46
N GLN A 36 -6.03 -9.38 -3.57
CA GLN A 36 -6.87 -10.29 -4.35
C GLN A 36 -6.59 -10.14 -5.86
N GLY A 37 -6.28 -11.26 -6.53
CA GLY A 37 -5.99 -11.28 -7.97
C GLY A 37 -4.53 -10.93 -8.32
N ARG A 38 -4.31 -10.19 -9.41
CA ARG A 38 -2.95 -9.84 -9.91
C ARG A 38 -2.35 -8.68 -9.10
N PRO A 39 -1.35 -8.92 -8.22
CA PRO A 39 -0.85 -7.90 -7.29
C PRO A 39 -0.30 -6.67 -8.01
N SER A 40 0.51 -6.88 -9.05
CA SER A 40 1.13 -5.80 -9.82
C SER A 40 0.10 -4.87 -10.47
N LYS A 41 -1.08 -5.38 -10.88
CA LYS A 41 -2.13 -4.56 -11.49
C LYS A 41 -2.84 -3.71 -10.45
N ALA A 42 -3.21 -4.29 -9.31
CA ALA A 42 -3.82 -3.53 -8.23
C ALA A 42 -2.88 -2.46 -7.67
N ILE A 43 -1.58 -2.78 -7.56
CA ILE A 43 -0.56 -1.82 -7.15
C ILE A 43 -0.44 -0.69 -8.17
N SER A 44 -0.36 -1.03 -9.46
CA SER A 44 -0.30 -0.03 -10.53
C SER A 44 -1.53 0.89 -10.57
N ASP A 45 -2.73 0.35 -10.34
CA ASP A 45 -3.99 1.10 -10.35
C ASP A 45 -4.07 2.06 -9.16
N ALA A 46 -3.70 1.59 -7.96
CA ALA A 46 -3.62 2.42 -6.78
C ALA A 46 -2.53 3.51 -6.92
N LEU A 47 -1.35 3.18 -7.47
CA LEU A 47 -0.31 4.17 -7.75
C LEU A 47 -0.74 5.21 -8.78
N ARG A 48 -1.52 4.83 -9.79
CA ARG A 48 -2.11 5.79 -10.74
C ARG A 48 -3.04 6.76 -10.02
N TRP A 49 -3.91 6.25 -9.16
CA TRP A 49 -4.84 7.08 -8.39
C TRP A 49 -4.12 8.03 -7.41
N GLU A 50 -3.15 7.54 -6.65
CA GLU A 50 -2.40 8.37 -5.70
C GLU A 50 -1.50 9.40 -6.41
N ARG A 51 -1.07 9.13 -7.65
CA ARG A 51 -0.42 10.12 -8.51
C ARG A 51 -1.36 11.26 -8.92
N GLU A 52 -2.60 10.94 -9.30
CA GLU A 52 -3.62 11.96 -9.64
C GLU A 52 -3.93 12.87 -8.43
N HIS A 53 -3.78 12.33 -7.21
CA HIS A 53 -3.96 13.09 -5.96
C HIS A 53 -2.69 13.80 -5.50
N GLY A 54 -1.59 13.74 -6.26
CA GLY A 54 -0.32 14.39 -5.93
C GLY A 54 0.41 13.80 -4.72
N ARG A 55 0.07 12.57 -4.31
CA ARG A 55 0.63 11.90 -3.12
C ARG A 55 1.80 10.99 -3.42
N VAL A 56 1.95 10.59 -4.68
CA VAL A 56 3.04 9.77 -5.19
C VAL A 56 3.48 10.35 -6.52
N PHE A 57 4.78 10.34 -6.81
CA PHE A 57 5.29 10.73 -8.11
C PHE A 57 6.13 9.62 -8.74
N ARG A 58 6.13 9.56 -10.07
CA ARG A 58 6.94 8.60 -10.81
C ARG A 58 8.38 9.14 -10.88
N ALA A 59 9.32 8.41 -10.28
CA ALA A 59 10.73 8.78 -10.22
C ALA A 59 11.58 8.20 -11.36
N GLY A 60 10.99 7.34 -12.21
CA GLY A 60 11.66 6.72 -13.34
C GLY A 60 10.82 5.60 -13.96
N ARG A 61 11.43 4.78 -14.81
CA ARG A 61 10.78 3.58 -15.35
C ARG A 61 10.52 2.59 -14.20
N GLY A 62 9.25 2.25 -13.94
CA GLY A 62 8.84 1.33 -12.87
C GLY A 62 8.94 1.86 -11.44
N ARG A 63 9.60 3.02 -11.22
CA ARG A 63 9.92 3.53 -9.88
C ARG A 63 9.02 4.66 -9.43
N TYR A 64 8.59 4.61 -8.17
CA TYR A 64 7.70 5.58 -7.55
C TYR A 64 8.33 6.15 -6.28
N ARG A 65 8.14 7.45 -6.02
CA ARG A 65 8.56 8.13 -4.79
C ARG A 65 7.38 8.75 -4.05
N PRO A 66 7.44 8.81 -2.71
CA PRO A 66 6.44 9.51 -1.92
C PRO A 66 6.46 11.01 -2.25
N ALA A 67 5.29 11.62 -2.27
CA ALA A 67 5.13 13.06 -2.16
C ALA A 67 4.91 13.46 -0.70
N SER A 68 4.88 14.77 -0.45
CA SER A 68 4.44 15.30 0.84
C SER A 68 2.96 14.99 1.06
N MET A 69 2.64 14.32 2.16
CA MET A 69 1.26 14.02 2.56
C MET A 69 0.86 14.89 3.76
N PRO A 70 -0.31 15.54 3.72
CA PRO A 70 -0.82 16.22 4.90
C PRO A 70 -1.03 15.24 6.07
N ARG A 71 -0.58 15.60 7.28
CA ARG A 71 -0.69 14.73 8.48
C ARG A 71 -2.10 14.23 8.76
N SER A 72 -3.13 15.02 8.45
CA SER A 72 -4.53 14.62 8.62
C SER A 72 -4.94 13.47 7.67
N THR A 73 -4.35 13.43 6.48
CA THR A 73 -4.54 12.33 5.52
C THR A 73 -3.77 11.11 5.96
N GLU A 74 -2.50 11.29 6.36
CA GLU A 74 -1.68 10.22 6.92
C GLU A 74 -2.39 9.55 8.11
N TYR A 75 -2.92 10.33 9.05
CA TYR A 75 -3.67 9.81 10.20
C TYR A 75 -4.92 9.02 9.81
N ARG A 76 -5.73 9.53 8.87
CA ARG A 76 -6.93 8.84 8.37
C ARG A 76 -6.58 7.52 7.69
N ILE A 77 -5.51 7.53 6.90
CA ILE A 77 -5.02 6.34 6.21
C ILE A 77 -4.46 5.35 7.23
N HIS A 78 -3.62 5.79 8.17
CA HIS A 78 -3.07 4.96 9.25
C HIS A 78 -4.18 4.28 10.05
N ARG A 79 -5.21 5.03 10.49
CA ARG A 79 -6.38 4.45 11.16
C ARG A 79 -7.08 3.39 10.32
N ARG A 80 -7.23 3.63 9.02
CA ARG A 80 -7.87 2.67 8.10
C ARG A 80 -7.00 1.43 7.90
N VAL A 81 -5.69 1.58 7.79
CA VAL A 81 -4.71 0.49 7.72
C VAL A 81 -4.75 -0.34 9.01
N MET A 82 -4.80 0.29 10.18
CA MET A 82 -4.93 -0.39 11.46
C MET A 82 -6.26 -1.13 11.58
N ALA A 83 -7.37 -0.55 11.13
CA ALA A 83 -8.66 -1.23 11.09
C ALA A 83 -8.63 -2.46 10.16
N LEU A 84 -7.98 -2.37 9.00
CA LEU A 84 -7.81 -3.51 8.09
C LEU A 84 -6.94 -4.60 8.68
N ARG A 85 -5.87 -4.23 9.41
CA ARG A 85 -5.04 -5.17 10.16
C ARG A 85 -5.82 -5.86 11.26
N ALA A 86 -6.64 -5.12 12.01
CA ALA A 86 -7.50 -5.69 13.05
C ALA A 86 -8.52 -6.67 12.47
N GLN A 87 -9.12 -6.36 11.30
CA GLN A 87 -9.99 -7.30 10.57
C GLN A 87 -9.22 -8.55 10.13
N ALA A 88 -8.06 -8.38 9.49
CA ALA A 88 -7.24 -9.51 9.06
C ALA A 88 -6.76 -10.39 10.23
N ALA A 89 -6.40 -9.79 11.37
CA ALA A 89 -6.01 -10.50 12.59
C ALA A 89 -7.19 -11.23 13.26
N GLY A 90 -8.41 -10.66 13.19
CA GLY A 90 -9.64 -11.34 13.59
C GLY A 90 -10.04 -12.51 12.68
N GLN A 91 -9.37 -12.68 11.54
CA GLN A 91 -9.61 -13.71 10.52
C GLN A 91 -8.47 -14.75 10.42
N GLY A 92 -7.76 -15.02 11.53
CA GLY A 92 -6.76 -16.10 11.64
C GLY A 92 -7.26 -17.50 11.18
N PRO A 93 -6.34 -18.42 10.82
CA PRO A 93 -6.40 -19.24 9.61
C PRO A 93 -7.51 -20.31 9.63
N GLY A 94 -8.64 -19.99 9.01
CA GLY A 94 -9.73 -20.93 8.76
C GLY A 94 -9.95 -21.18 7.27
N HIS A 95 -8.99 -21.81 6.59
CA HIS A 95 -9.27 -22.49 5.32
C HIS A 95 -8.37 -23.72 5.12
N LYS A 96 -8.68 -24.78 5.87
CA LYS A 96 -8.51 -26.16 5.40
C LYS A 96 -9.83 -26.59 4.79
N LEU A 97 -9.91 -26.53 3.46
CA LEU A 97 -10.70 -27.41 2.61
C LEU A 97 -9.68 -27.77 1.52
N THR A 98 -9.03 -28.93 1.55
CA THR A 98 -9.58 -30.29 1.46
C THR A 98 -8.52 -31.27 1.92
#